data_AF-A0A1F6AQK7-F1
#
_entry.id   AF-A0A1F6AQK7-F1
#
_cell.length_a   1.000
_cell.length_b   1.000
_cell.length_c   1.000
_cell.angle_alpha   90.00
_cell.angle_beta   90.00
_cell.angle_gamma   90.00
#
_symmetry.space_group_name_H-M   'P 1'
#
loop_
_entity.id
_entity.type
_entity.pdbx_description
1 polymer ?
#
loop_
_entity_poly.entity_id
_entity_poly.type
_entity_poly.pdbx_seq_one_letter_code
_entity_poly.pdbx_strand_id
1 'polypeptide(L)'
;MKKFFIFIIIVVTTIYLIYNRNQCKYLGCIDFTGIKEYKIKDIYRDEKNLYSALYIRSDNLLRVEMKSDASREESDRNIESRTTTIKSQFENSRSPYPGEISDEIKCDDKFKPIYRDGYVIAYLNSRLTYGACSEEGNAYRSLLTWQYCDKQKKLYQLEFIYPKDKFHEDRLEITCLD
;
A
#
# COMPACT_ATOMS: atom_id res chain seq x y z
N MET A 1 50.67 -1.06 -19.60
CA MET A 1 49.35 -0.93 -20.26
C MET A 1 48.31 -1.96 -19.80
N LYS A 2 48.56 -3.29 -19.86
CA LYS A 2 47.56 -4.32 -19.46
C LYS A 2 46.98 -4.15 -18.03
N LYS A 3 47.80 -3.84 -17.02
CA LYS A 3 47.33 -3.66 -15.63
C LYS A 3 46.35 -2.50 -15.44
N PHE A 4 46.50 -1.42 -16.22
CA PHE A 4 45.61 -0.26 -16.17
C PHE A 4 44.21 -0.58 -16.72
N PHE A 5 44.14 -1.39 -17.78
CA PHE A 5 42.88 -1.81 -18.38
C PHE A 5 42.05 -2.72 -17.45
N ILE A 6 42.73 -3.63 -16.73
CA ILE A 6 42.07 -4.51 -15.75
C ILE A 6 41.47 -3.69 -14.59
N PHE A 7 42.19 -2.67 -14.10
CA PHE A 7 41.69 -1.81 -13.03
C PHE A 7 40.43 -1.04 -13.44
N ILE A 8 40.39 -0.50 -14.67
CA ILE A 8 39.19 0.18 -15.19
C ILE A 8 38.00 -0.76 -15.27
N ILE A 9 38.19 -1.99 -15.78
CA ILE A 9 37.11 -2.98 -15.86
C ILE A 9 36.55 -3.27 -14.47
N ILE A 10 37.42 -3.51 -13.47
CA ILE A 10 37.01 -3.76 -12.10
C ILE A 10 36.18 -2.58 -11.59
N VAL A 11 36.68 -1.35 -11.66
CA VAL A 11 35.96 -0.15 -11.18
C VAL A 11 34.59 0.01 -11.85
N VAL A 12 34.53 -0.14 -13.17
CA VAL A 12 33.26 -0.04 -13.92
C VAL A 12 32.29 -1.14 -13.50
N THR A 13 32.75 -2.39 -13.35
CA THR A 13 31.90 -3.49 -12.87
C THR A 13 31.44 -3.27 -11.44
N THR A 14 32.29 -2.74 -10.55
CA THR A 14 31.91 -2.46 -9.16
C THR A 14 30.87 -1.34 -9.11
N ILE A 15 31.05 -0.26 -9.86
CA ILE A 15 30.08 0.84 -9.97
C ILE A 15 28.76 0.32 -10.56
N TYR A 16 28.82 -0.50 -11.60
CA TYR A 16 27.64 -1.10 -12.22
C TYR A 16 26.89 -2.01 -11.24
N LEU A 17 27.59 -2.86 -10.49
CA LEU A 17 27.00 -3.74 -9.48
C LEU A 17 26.38 -2.96 -8.33
N ILE A 18 27.03 -1.89 -7.85
CA ILE A 18 26.47 -0.98 -6.83
C ILE A 18 25.21 -0.30 -7.36
N TYR A 19 25.24 0.19 -8.60
CA TYR A 19 24.08 0.84 -9.22
C TYR A 19 22.91 -0.13 -9.38
N ASN A 20 23.16 -1.35 -9.84
CA ASN A 20 22.12 -2.35 -10.09
C ASN A 20 21.58 -2.96 -8.79
N ARG A 21 22.41 -3.04 -7.72
CA ARG A 21 21.96 -3.48 -6.39
C ARG A 21 20.94 -2.52 -5.77
N ASN A 22 21.05 -1.22 -6.04
CA ASN A 22 20.09 -0.22 -5.56
C ASN A 22 18.78 -0.16 -6.36
N GLN A 23 18.68 -0.92 -7.47
CA GLN A 23 17.53 -0.91 -8.38
C GLN A 23 16.59 -2.09 -8.07
N CYS A 24 16.07 -2.20 -6.84
CA CYS A 24 14.97 -3.13 -6.62
C CYS A 24 13.77 -2.70 -7.46
N LYS A 25 13.20 -3.62 -8.23
CA LYS A 25 11.92 -3.41 -8.90
C LYS A 25 10.76 -3.91 -8.03
N TYR A 26 9.64 -3.22 -8.11
CA TYR A 26 8.39 -3.61 -7.46
C TYR A 26 8.58 -3.89 -5.95
N LEU A 27 8.15 -5.05 -5.47
CA LEU A 27 8.28 -5.49 -4.09
C LEU A 27 9.68 -6.00 -3.71
N GLY A 28 10.65 -6.06 -4.63
CA GLY A 28 11.96 -6.69 -4.37
C GLY A 28 12.86 -5.98 -3.33
N CYS A 29 12.40 -4.88 -2.76
CA CYS A 29 13.10 -4.09 -1.74
C CYS A 29 12.46 -4.21 -0.35
N ILE A 30 11.39 -4.98 -0.23
CA ILE A 30 10.77 -5.30 1.05
C ILE A 30 10.58 -6.80 1.17
N ASP A 31 10.56 -7.28 2.40
CA ASP A 31 10.23 -8.66 2.73
C ASP A 31 9.17 -8.67 3.85
N PHE A 32 8.29 -9.66 3.80
CA PHE A 32 7.29 -9.95 4.83
C PHE A 32 6.77 -11.37 4.66
N THR A 33 6.20 -11.94 5.73
CA THR A 33 5.71 -13.32 5.76
C THR A 33 4.71 -13.59 4.63
N GLY A 34 5.01 -14.58 3.79
CA GLY A 34 4.14 -15.03 2.70
C GLY A 34 4.21 -14.21 1.41
N ILE A 35 5.09 -13.20 1.30
CA ILE A 35 5.24 -12.37 0.08
C ILE A 35 5.41 -13.20 -1.20
N LYS A 36 6.17 -14.31 -1.13
CA LYS A 36 6.47 -15.18 -2.29
C LYS A 36 5.27 -15.97 -2.80
N GLU A 37 4.23 -16.10 -2.00
CA GLU A 37 3.01 -16.83 -2.36
C GLU A 37 2.03 -15.94 -3.15
N TYR A 38 2.21 -14.62 -3.08
CA TYR A 38 1.44 -13.65 -3.85
C TYR A 38 1.90 -13.62 -5.30
N LYS A 39 0.96 -13.81 -6.22
CA LYS A 39 1.19 -13.70 -7.67
C LYS A 39 0.59 -12.38 -8.18
N ILE A 40 1.24 -11.74 -9.14
CA ILE A 40 0.68 -10.56 -9.80
C ILE A 40 -0.62 -10.98 -10.49
N LYS A 41 -1.72 -10.30 -10.17
CA LYS A 41 -3.01 -10.43 -10.82
C LYS A 41 -3.16 -9.36 -11.90
N ASP A 42 -2.98 -8.10 -11.52
CA ASP A 42 -3.12 -6.94 -12.41
C ASP A 42 -2.03 -5.90 -12.13
N ILE A 43 -1.56 -5.20 -13.16
CA ILE A 43 -0.67 -4.03 -13.03
C ILE A 43 -1.46 -2.81 -13.49
N TYR A 44 -1.71 -1.87 -12.57
CA TYR A 44 -2.45 -0.64 -12.86
C TYR A 44 -1.54 0.46 -13.38
N ARG A 45 -0.30 0.51 -12.88
CA ARG A 45 0.69 1.52 -13.27
C ARG A 45 2.10 0.97 -13.12
N ASP A 46 2.93 1.18 -14.13
CA ASP A 46 4.36 0.85 -14.12
C ASP A 46 5.15 2.01 -14.74
N GLU A 47 5.30 3.07 -13.96
CA GLU A 47 6.05 4.27 -14.31
C GLU A 47 7.35 4.32 -13.49
N LYS A 48 8.32 5.12 -13.96
CA LYS A 48 9.64 5.25 -13.32
C LYS A 48 9.56 5.49 -11.80
N ASN A 49 8.64 6.35 -11.37
CA ASN A 49 8.56 6.79 -9.97
C ASN A 49 7.31 6.30 -9.24
N LEU A 50 6.44 5.56 -9.93
CA LEU A 50 5.17 5.13 -9.38
C LEU A 50 4.78 3.77 -9.96
N TYR A 51 4.58 2.84 -9.05
CA TYR A 51 4.12 1.50 -9.37
C TYR A 51 2.84 1.22 -8.59
N SER A 52 1.86 0.60 -9.26
CA SER A 52 0.64 0.14 -8.62
C SER A 52 0.19 -1.17 -9.24
N ALA A 53 -0.11 -2.15 -8.39
CA ALA A 53 -0.52 -3.48 -8.83
C ALA A 53 -1.39 -4.18 -7.78
N LEU A 54 -2.14 -5.16 -8.26
CA LEU A 54 -2.90 -6.09 -7.44
C LEU A 54 -2.26 -7.47 -7.54
N TYR A 55 -2.01 -8.06 -6.38
CA TYR A 55 -1.51 -9.41 -6.23
C TYR A 55 -2.60 -10.29 -5.62
N ILE A 56 -2.53 -11.61 -5.85
CA ILE A 56 -3.48 -12.59 -5.35
C ILE A 56 -2.77 -13.80 -4.74
N ARG A 57 -3.30 -14.28 -3.61
CA ARG A 57 -2.94 -15.54 -2.96
C ARG A 57 -4.20 -16.25 -2.47
N SER A 58 -4.57 -17.36 -3.12
CA SER A 58 -5.88 -18.00 -2.91
C SER A 58 -7.02 -17.00 -3.17
N ASP A 59 -7.74 -16.59 -2.13
CA ASP A 59 -8.85 -15.65 -2.10
C ASP A 59 -8.48 -14.30 -1.47
N ASN A 60 -7.24 -14.15 -1.01
CA ASN A 60 -6.73 -12.90 -0.46
C ASN A 60 -6.07 -12.08 -1.56
N LEU A 61 -6.23 -10.76 -1.46
CA LEU A 61 -5.60 -9.82 -2.37
C LEU A 61 -4.59 -8.96 -1.62
N LEU A 62 -3.55 -8.55 -2.32
CA LEU A 62 -2.60 -7.56 -1.84
C LEU A 62 -2.53 -6.46 -2.88
N ARG A 63 -3.04 -5.28 -2.54
CA ARG A 63 -2.88 -4.10 -3.37
C ARG A 63 -1.63 -3.36 -2.92
N VAL A 64 -0.79 -3.01 -3.90
CA VAL A 64 0.49 -2.36 -3.68
C VAL A 64 0.48 -1.04 -4.42
N GLU A 65 0.83 0.04 -3.75
CA GLU A 65 1.32 1.26 -4.38
C GLU A 65 2.75 1.51 -3.88
N MET A 66 3.65 1.85 -4.78
CA MET A 66 5.04 2.20 -4.45
C MET A 66 5.41 3.49 -5.15
N LYS A 67 5.91 4.44 -4.37
CA LYS A 67 6.47 5.70 -4.86
C LYS A 67 7.98 5.69 -4.67
N SER A 68 8.73 5.89 -5.75
CA SER A 68 10.19 6.04 -5.72
C SER A 68 10.59 7.52 -5.63
N ASP A 69 11.85 7.76 -5.26
CA ASP A 69 12.44 9.09 -5.08
C ASP A 69 11.69 9.95 -4.04
N ALA A 70 10.95 9.33 -3.13
CA ALA A 70 10.20 10.03 -2.09
C ALA A 70 11.13 10.40 -0.93
N SER A 71 10.97 11.61 -0.38
CA SER A 71 11.62 11.96 0.90
C SER A 71 10.83 11.42 2.09
N ARG A 72 11.45 11.36 3.28
CA ARG A 72 10.77 10.96 4.52
C ARG A 72 9.59 11.90 4.82
N GLU A 73 9.83 13.20 4.73
CA GLU A 73 8.81 14.23 4.95
C GLU A 73 7.66 14.14 3.93
N GLU A 74 7.99 13.96 2.65
CA GLU A 74 6.97 13.76 1.62
C GLU A 74 6.16 12.48 1.88
N SER A 75 6.82 11.43 2.35
CA SER A 75 6.16 10.17 2.71
C SER A 75 5.19 10.34 3.86
N ASP A 76 5.57 11.08 4.91
CA ASP A 76 4.69 11.38 6.04
C ASP A 76 3.46 12.19 5.61
N ARG A 77 3.64 13.22 4.78
CA ARG A 77 2.52 13.98 4.21
C ARG A 77 1.60 13.12 3.36
N ASN A 78 2.15 12.18 2.58
CA ASN A 78 1.33 11.24 1.80
C ASN A 78 0.51 10.32 2.72
N ILE A 79 1.12 9.76 3.77
CA ILE A 79 0.43 8.90 4.75
C ILE A 79 -0.71 9.67 5.43
N GLU A 80 -0.45 10.90 5.87
CA GLU A 80 -1.45 11.77 6.48
C GLU A 80 -2.59 12.10 5.51
N SER A 81 -2.26 12.49 4.28
CA SER A 81 -3.24 12.80 3.23
C SER A 81 -4.13 11.58 2.91
N ARG A 82 -3.53 10.39 2.78
CA ARG A 82 -4.27 9.14 2.54
C ARG A 82 -5.17 8.79 3.71
N THR A 83 -4.66 8.86 4.93
CA THR A 83 -5.44 8.63 6.15
C THR A 83 -6.61 9.60 6.27
N THR A 84 -6.40 10.88 5.96
CA THR A 84 -7.47 11.91 5.93
C THR A 84 -8.52 11.61 4.88
N THR A 85 -8.10 11.20 3.68
CA THR A 85 -9.03 10.80 2.61
C THR A 85 -9.89 9.60 3.03
N ILE A 86 -9.31 8.63 3.74
CA ILE A 86 -10.08 7.49 4.27
C ILE A 86 -11.08 7.99 5.33
N LYS A 87 -10.64 8.82 6.28
CA LYS A 87 -11.51 9.40 7.32
C LYS A 87 -12.72 10.11 6.74
N SER A 88 -12.51 10.97 5.73
CA SER A 88 -13.58 11.78 5.14
C SER A 88 -14.68 10.95 4.46
N GLN A 89 -14.40 9.70 4.08
CA GLN A 89 -15.42 8.81 3.51
C GLN A 89 -16.41 8.26 4.54
N PHE A 90 -16.12 8.39 5.83
CA PHE A 90 -16.97 7.90 6.91
C PHE A 90 -17.46 9.02 7.83
N GLU A 91 -17.14 10.27 7.50
CA GLU A 91 -17.67 11.45 8.19
C GLU A 91 -19.14 11.66 7.83
N ASN A 92 -19.91 12.17 8.80
CA ASN A 92 -21.30 12.53 8.54
C ASN A 92 -21.33 13.62 7.46
N SER A 93 -22.12 13.40 6.41
CA SER A 93 -22.38 14.41 5.40
C SER A 93 -23.85 14.81 5.45
N ARG A 94 -24.12 16.08 5.16
CA ARG A 94 -25.49 16.56 5.00
C ARG A 94 -26.10 15.90 3.78
N SER A 95 -27.37 15.50 3.88
CA SER A 95 -28.07 14.97 2.73
C SER A 95 -28.08 16.02 1.60
N PRO A 96 -27.66 15.67 0.37
CA PRO A 96 -27.57 16.61 -0.74
C PRO A 96 -28.96 17.01 -1.28
N TYR A 97 -30.02 16.30 -0.89
CA TYR A 97 -31.38 16.51 -1.38
C TYR A 97 -32.27 17.06 -0.25
N PRO A 98 -32.70 18.33 -0.34
CA PRO A 98 -33.71 18.87 0.57
C PRO A 98 -35.02 18.08 0.42
N GLY A 99 -35.46 17.41 1.49
CA GLY A 99 -36.69 16.62 1.52
C GLY A 99 -36.54 15.14 1.92
N GLU A 100 -35.31 14.66 2.13
CA GLU A 100 -35.09 13.36 2.76
C GLU A 100 -35.50 13.37 4.24
N ILE A 101 -35.95 12.23 4.76
CA ILE A 101 -36.43 12.09 6.15
C ILE A 101 -35.31 12.33 7.17
N SER A 102 -34.04 12.17 6.76
CA SER A 102 -32.85 12.44 7.57
C SER A 102 -32.01 13.54 6.93
N ASP A 103 -31.66 14.56 7.72
CA ASP A 103 -30.76 15.64 7.30
C ASP A 103 -29.28 15.19 7.20
N GLU A 104 -28.96 13.99 7.72
CA GLU A 104 -27.60 13.46 7.78
C GLU A 104 -27.51 12.00 7.29
N ILE A 105 -26.45 11.72 6.53
CA ILE A 105 -26.00 10.36 6.22
C ILE A 105 -24.97 9.98 7.28
N LYS A 106 -25.32 9.03 8.15
CA LYS A 106 -24.45 8.55 9.23
C LYS A 106 -24.02 7.10 9.01
N CYS A 107 -22.72 6.85 9.15
CA CYS A 107 -22.18 5.49 9.21
C CYS A 107 -22.26 4.94 10.63
N ASP A 108 -22.76 3.72 10.80
CA ASP A 108 -22.72 3.01 12.08
C ASP A 108 -21.25 2.83 12.52
N ASP A 109 -20.97 3.00 13.81
CA ASP A 109 -19.62 3.00 14.36
C ASP A 109 -18.90 1.67 14.12
N LYS A 110 -19.63 0.55 14.03
CA LYS A 110 -19.06 -0.77 13.71
C LYS A 110 -18.47 -0.87 12.30
N PHE A 111 -18.84 0.03 11.39
CA PHE A 111 -18.34 0.05 10.01
C PHE A 111 -17.23 1.09 9.79
N LYS A 112 -16.98 1.95 10.79
CA LYS A 112 -15.92 2.94 10.70
C LYS A 112 -14.53 2.29 10.76
N PRO A 113 -13.52 2.88 10.10
CA PRO A 113 -12.16 2.38 10.17
C PRO A 113 -11.59 2.42 11.60
N ILE A 114 -10.77 1.43 11.92
CA ILE A 114 -9.97 1.38 13.14
C ILE A 114 -8.57 1.88 12.78
N TYR A 115 -8.15 2.97 13.43
CA TYR A 115 -6.82 3.55 13.25
C TYR A 115 -5.90 3.05 14.37
N ARG A 116 -4.73 2.55 13.98
CA ARG A 116 -3.67 2.09 14.88
C ARG A 116 -2.36 2.74 14.47
N ASP A 117 -1.36 2.62 15.32
CA ASP A 117 -0.04 3.16 15.00
C ASP A 117 0.57 2.41 13.80
N GLY A 118 0.71 3.12 12.68
CA GLY A 118 1.26 2.60 11.43
C GLY A 118 0.29 1.87 10.49
N TYR A 119 -0.98 1.61 10.88
CA TYR A 119 -1.93 0.91 10.00
C TYR A 119 -3.41 1.28 10.24
N VAL A 120 -4.25 1.00 9.23
CA VAL A 120 -5.69 1.22 9.23
C VAL A 120 -6.40 -0.08 8.88
N ILE A 121 -7.44 -0.43 9.64
CA ILE A 121 -8.35 -1.53 9.31
C ILE A 121 -9.69 -0.95 8.91
N ALA A 122 -10.21 -1.33 7.74
CA ALA A 122 -11.50 -0.84 7.27
C ALA A 122 -12.22 -1.87 6.39
N TYR A 123 -13.52 -1.67 6.19
CA TYR A 123 -14.28 -2.44 5.22
C TYR A 123 -14.12 -1.88 3.82
N LEU A 124 -14.14 -2.78 2.83
CA LEU A 124 -14.23 -2.45 1.42
C LEU A 124 -15.48 -3.09 0.80
N ASN A 125 -16.03 -2.41 -0.18
CA ASN A 125 -17.10 -2.97 -1.00
C ASN A 125 -16.58 -3.97 -2.06
N SER A 126 -17.49 -4.51 -2.87
CA SER A 126 -17.16 -5.44 -3.97
C SER A 126 -16.23 -4.86 -5.04
N ARG A 127 -16.11 -3.53 -5.12
CA ARG A 127 -15.19 -2.80 -6.00
C ARG A 127 -13.88 -2.46 -5.32
N LEU A 128 -13.64 -2.99 -4.12
CA LEU A 128 -12.44 -2.78 -3.32
C LEU A 128 -12.18 -1.29 -3.00
N THR A 129 -13.26 -0.54 -2.73
CA THR A 129 -13.19 0.85 -2.26
C THR A 129 -13.76 0.98 -0.85
N TYR A 130 -13.21 1.92 -0.07
CA TYR A 130 -13.74 2.31 1.24
C TYR A 130 -15.09 3.04 1.11
N GLY A 131 -15.73 3.32 2.24
CA GLY A 131 -16.99 4.08 2.33
C GLY A 131 -18.26 3.24 2.35
N ALA A 132 -18.15 1.91 2.47
CA ALA A 132 -19.32 1.07 2.69
C ALA A 132 -19.77 1.11 4.16
N CYS A 133 -21.03 1.49 4.37
CA CYS A 133 -21.63 1.73 5.70
C CYS A 133 -22.83 0.81 5.97
N SER A 134 -22.89 -0.34 5.31
CA SER A 134 -23.93 -1.35 5.50
C SER A 134 -23.34 -2.76 5.46
N GLU A 135 -24.01 -3.70 6.12
CA GLU A 135 -23.57 -5.10 6.19
C GLU A 135 -23.48 -5.77 4.82
N GLU A 136 -24.43 -5.45 3.93
CA GLU A 136 -24.49 -5.97 2.56
C GLU A 136 -23.48 -5.29 1.63
N GLY A 137 -23.16 -4.02 1.89
CA GLY A 137 -22.19 -3.25 1.13
C GLY A 137 -20.74 -3.66 1.41
N ASN A 138 -20.49 -4.22 2.60
CA ASN A 138 -19.17 -4.69 3.03
C ASN A 138 -18.91 -6.10 2.49
N ALA A 139 -17.98 -6.21 1.54
CA ALA A 139 -17.59 -7.51 0.95
C ALA A 139 -16.22 -8.00 1.48
N TYR A 140 -15.34 -7.08 1.81
CA TYR A 140 -13.99 -7.37 2.28
C TYR A 140 -13.65 -6.55 3.52
N ARG A 141 -12.63 -7.00 4.23
CA ARG A 141 -11.94 -6.23 5.27
C ARG A 141 -10.47 -6.11 4.90
N SER A 142 -9.92 -4.91 5.00
CA SER A 142 -8.53 -4.65 4.65
C SER A 142 -7.70 -4.15 5.83
N LEU A 143 -6.41 -4.45 5.77
CA LEU A 143 -5.36 -3.88 6.61
C LEU A 143 -4.43 -3.10 5.69
N LEU A 144 -4.48 -1.78 5.80
CA LEU A 144 -3.64 -0.83 5.07
C LEU A 144 -2.48 -0.40 5.95
N THR A 145 -1.26 -0.58 5.46
CA THR A 145 -0.03 -0.18 6.16
C THR A 145 0.92 0.52 5.20
N TRP A 146 1.82 1.32 5.75
CA TRP A 146 2.85 2.01 4.99
C TRP A 146 4.24 1.63 5.49
N GLN A 147 5.18 1.48 4.57
CA GLN A 147 6.58 1.25 4.88
C GLN A 147 7.44 2.20 4.05
N TYR A 148 8.15 3.10 4.71
CA TYR A 148 9.17 3.91 4.06
C TYR A 148 10.54 3.25 4.23
N CYS A 149 11.29 3.13 3.14
CA CYS A 149 12.64 2.59 3.12
C CYS A 149 13.64 3.72 2.83
N ASP A 150 14.33 4.20 3.87
CA ASP A 150 15.20 5.38 3.81
C ASP A 150 16.32 5.24 2.77
N LYS A 151 16.99 4.09 2.75
CA LYS A 151 18.14 3.86 1.85
C LYS A 151 17.75 3.90 0.38
N GLN A 152 16.56 3.38 0.06
CA GLN A 152 16.06 3.30 -1.31
C GLN A 152 15.14 4.46 -1.68
N LYS A 153 14.81 5.34 -0.72
CA LYS A 153 13.90 6.48 -0.89
C LYS A 153 12.57 6.06 -1.51
N LYS A 154 11.99 4.99 -0.96
CA LYS A 154 10.74 4.40 -1.45
C LYS A 154 9.70 4.36 -0.36
N LEU A 155 8.49 4.81 -0.68
CA LEU A 155 7.31 4.60 0.13
C LEU A 155 6.48 3.47 -0.47
N TYR A 156 6.22 2.46 0.33
CA TYR A 156 5.29 1.37 0.03
C TYR A 156 3.99 1.61 0.79
N GLN A 157 2.87 1.50 0.09
CA GLN A 157 1.54 1.36 0.67
C GLN A 157 1.06 -0.05 0.34
N LEU A 158 0.86 -0.86 1.37
CA LEU A 158 0.45 -2.25 1.24
C LEU A 158 -0.94 -2.39 1.86
N GLU A 159 -1.90 -2.85 1.06
CA GLU A 159 -3.25 -3.12 1.51
C GLU A 159 -3.53 -4.62 1.36
N PHE A 160 -3.57 -5.31 2.49
CA PHE A 160 -3.95 -6.71 2.58
C PHE A 160 -5.48 -6.80 2.66
N ILE A 161 -6.10 -7.46 1.70
CA ILE A 161 -7.55 -7.50 1.54
C ILE A 161 -8.02 -8.95 1.67
N TYR A 162 -8.92 -9.18 2.62
CA TYR A 162 -9.47 -10.50 2.93
C TYR A 162 -10.98 -10.48 2.72
N PRO A 163 -11.60 -11.59 2.29
CA PRO A 163 -13.05 -11.76 2.41
C PRO A 163 -13.49 -11.44 3.84
N LYS A 164 -14.62 -10.74 4.03
CA LYS A 164 -15.00 -10.18 5.34
C LYS A 164 -15.01 -11.22 6.47
N ASP A 165 -15.41 -12.45 6.17
CA ASP A 165 -15.56 -13.55 7.12
C ASP A 165 -14.24 -14.31 7.42
N LYS A 166 -13.15 -13.96 6.73
CA LYS A 166 -11.83 -14.60 6.85
C LYS A 166 -10.74 -13.65 7.34
N PHE A 167 -11.12 -12.46 7.76
CA PHE A 167 -10.16 -11.47 8.22
C PHE A 167 -9.58 -11.86 9.57
N HIS A 168 -8.25 -11.90 9.64
CA HIS A 168 -7.48 -12.01 10.86
C HIS A 168 -6.59 -10.77 10.97
N GLU A 169 -6.59 -10.16 12.15
CA GLU A 169 -5.72 -9.00 12.45
C GLU A 169 -4.30 -9.50 12.73
N ASP A 170 -3.68 -10.11 11.72
CA ASP A 170 -2.29 -10.54 11.78
C ASP A 170 -1.41 -9.42 11.26
N ARG A 171 -0.67 -8.79 12.17
CA ARG A 171 0.32 -7.78 11.77
C ARG A 171 1.45 -8.46 11.03
N LEU A 172 1.69 -8.01 9.80
CA LEU A 172 2.86 -8.40 9.05
C LEU A 172 3.99 -7.45 9.38
N GLU A 173 5.10 -7.99 9.85
CA GLU A 173 6.35 -7.25 9.97
C GLU A 173 6.95 -7.09 8.57
N ILE A 174 7.07 -5.85 8.12
CA ILE A 174 7.64 -5.50 6.83
C ILE A 174 9.04 -4.97 7.06
N THR A 175 10.02 -5.57 6.40
CA THR A 175 11.42 -5.17 6.51
C THR A 175 11.93 -4.66 5.17
N CYS A 176 12.63 -3.53 5.17
CA CYS A 176 13.35 -3.05 3.99
C CYS A 176 14.64 -3.85 3.80
N LEU A 177 14.89 -4.30 2.57
CA LEU A 177 16.10 -5.03 2.21
C LEU A 177 17.21 -4.05 1.81
N ASP A 178 18.46 -4.37 2.19
CA ASP A 178 19.65 -3.52 2.00
C ASP A 178 20.47 -3.80 0.71
#